data_AF-R7IHD3-F1
#
_entry.id   AF-R7IHD3-F1
#
_cell.length_a   1.000
_cell.length_b   1.000
_cell.length_c   1.000
_cell.angle_alpha   90.00
_cell.angle_beta   90.00
_cell.angle_gamma   90.00
#
_symmetry.space_group_name_H-M   'P 1'
#
loop_
_entity.id
_entity.type
_entity.pdbx_description
1 polymer ?
#
loop_
_entity_poly.entity_id
_entity_poly.type
_entity_poly.pdbx_seq_one_letter_code
_entity_poly.pdbx_strand_id
1 'polypeptide(L)' 'MIYEDFPGWKTSTYGIKEWDKLPAAARSYLKRLSEVAGCPIAAVSTGPDREQTILLSDPFEA' A
#
# COMPACT_ATOMS: atom_id res chain seq x y z
N MET A 1 -10.54 -1.38 -23.26
CA MET A 1 -9.99 -1.36 -21.89
C MET A 1 -8.73 -0.53 -21.94
N ILE A 2 -8.61 0.48 -21.08
CA ILE A 2 -7.42 1.32 -20.99
C ILE A 2 -6.70 0.88 -19.72
N TYR A 3 -5.43 0.52 -19.86
CA TYR A 3 -4.57 0.11 -18.76
C TYR A 3 -3.51 1.20 -18.53
N GLU A 4 -3.04 1.29 -17.30
CA GLU A 4 -1.93 2.16 -16.92
C GLU A 4 -0.73 1.30 -16.51
N ASP A 5 0.44 1.65 -17.02
CA ASP A 5 1.69 0.97 -16.71
C ASP A 5 2.40 1.63 -15.54
N PHE A 6 2.92 0.82 -14.61
CA PHE A 6 3.69 1.28 -13.45
C PHE A 6 5.04 0.57 -13.39
N PRO A 7 6.09 1.26 -12.91
CA PRO A 7 7.34 0.59 -12.62
C PRO A 7 7.13 -0.47 -11.53
N GLY A 8 7.58 -1.69 -11.78
CA GLY A 8 7.62 -2.72 -10.75
C GLY A 8 8.70 -2.45 -9.70
N TRP A 9 8.66 -3.20 -8.60
CA TRP A 9 9.71 -3.21 -7.59
C TRP A 9 10.28 -4.63 -7.45
N LYS A 10 11.60 -4.72 -7.28
CA LYS A 10 12.31 -5.99 -7.07
C LYS A 10 12.62 -6.27 -5.59
N THR A 11 12.39 -5.29 -4.73
CA THR A 11 12.61 -5.40 -3.29
C THR A 11 11.41 -6.06 -2.64
N SER A 12 11.66 -6.98 -1.70
CA SER A 12 10.59 -7.60 -0.93
C SER A 12 9.80 -6.54 -0.14
N THR A 13 8.47 -6.63 -0.21
CA THR A 13 7.58 -5.88 0.67
C THR A 13 7.18 -6.68 1.90
N TYR A 14 7.61 -7.94 2.00
CA TYR A 14 7.19 -8.86 3.04
C TYR A 14 7.57 -8.35 4.44
N GLY A 15 6.57 -8.28 5.31
CA GLY A 15 6.75 -7.89 6.71
C GLY A 15 7.09 -6.41 6.96
N ILE A 16 6.98 -5.55 5.95
CA ILE A 16 7.15 -4.10 6.13
C ILE A 16 5.97 -3.55 6.95
N LYS A 17 6.28 -2.86 8.05
CA LYS A 17 5.30 -2.29 8.99
C LYS A 17 5.17 -0.77 8.88
N GLU A 18 6.04 -0.12 8.11
CA GLU A 18 6.08 1.34 7.95
C GLU A 18 5.93 1.72 6.47
N TRP A 19 5.10 2.73 6.20
CA TRP A 19 4.83 3.23 4.85
C TRP A 19 6.10 3.68 4.10
N ASP A 20 6.99 4.39 4.79
CA ASP A 20 8.20 4.96 4.18
C ASP A 20 9.25 3.89 3.84
N LYS A 21 9.14 2.70 4.43
CA LYS A 21 10.00 1.55 4.12
C LYS A 21 9.57 0.80 2.86
N LEU A 22 8.35 1.02 2.36
CA LEU A 22 7.92 0.44 1.08
C LEU A 22 8.79 0.98 -0.07
N PRO A 23 8.94 0.22 -1.16
CA PRO A 23 9.54 0.75 -2.38
C PRO A 23 8.73 1.96 -2.90
N ALA A 24 9.43 2.99 -3.40
CA ALA A 24 8.77 4.20 -3.92
C ALA A 24 7.77 3.89 -5.05
N ALA A 25 8.08 2.89 -5.88
CA ALA A 25 7.19 2.38 -6.92
C ALA A 25 5.91 1.75 -6.34
N ALA A 26 6.02 0.98 -5.25
CA ALA A 26 4.87 0.38 -4.56
C ALA A 26 3.95 1.45 -3.96
N ARG A 27 4.53 2.47 -3.30
CA ARG A 27 3.75 3.61 -2.79
C ARG A 27 3.02 4.37 -3.90
N SER A 28 3.69 4.58 -5.02
CA SER A 28 3.11 5.29 -6.17
C SER A 28 1.94 4.51 -6.77
N TYR A 29 2.09 3.19 -6.89
CA TYR A 29 1.02 2.30 -7.33
C TYR A 29 -0.19 2.35 -6.37
N LEU A 30 0.04 2.23 -5.06
CA LEU A 30 -1.03 2.30 -4.06
C LEU A 30 -1.74 3.65 -4.06
N LYS A 31 -1.00 4.76 -4.21
CA LYS A 31 -1.61 6.08 -4.35
C LYS A 31 -2.51 6.15 -5.57
N ARG A 32 -2.05 5.68 -6.73
CA ARG A 32 -2.87 5.68 -7.95
C ARG A 32 -4.09 4.79 -7.82
N LEU A 33 -3.96 3.65 -7.16
CA LEU A 33 -5.08 2.76 -6.85
C LEU A 33 -6.15 3.49 -6.01
N SER A 34 -5.75 4.26 -4.99
CA SER A 34 -6.68 5.04 -4.16
C SER A 34 -7.42 6.13 -4.95
N GLU A 35 -6.72 6.78 -5.90
CA GLU A 35 -7.32 7.80 -6.77
C GLU A 35 -8.37 7.19 -7.71
N VAL A 36 -8.07 6.02 -8.29
CA VAL A 36 -8.98 5.32 -9.20
C VAL A 36 -10.18 4.73 -8.44
N ALA A 37 -9.94 4.20 -7.24
CA ALA A 37 -11.00 3.68 -6.37
C ALA A 37 -11.89 4.79 -5.78
N GLY A 38 -11.40 6.04 -5.76
CA GLY A 38 -12.10 7.18 -5.16
C GLY A 38 -12.19 7.10 -3.63
N CYS A 39 -11.35 6.29 -2.98
CA CYS A 39 -11.33 6.11 -1.53
C CYS A 39 -9.89 5.97 -1.00
N PRO A 40 -9.61 6.46 0.22
CA PRO A 40 -8.29 6.34 0.82
C PRO A 40 -7.99 4.89 1.20
N ILE A 41 -6.71 4.50 1.12
CA ILE A 41 -6.25 3.22 1.64
C ILE A 41 -6.07 3.34 3.16
N ALA A 42 -6.87 2.60 3.93
CA ALA A 42 -6.79 2.60 5.38
C ALA A 42 -5.67 1.69 5.92
N ALA A 43 -5.43 0.55 5.27
CA ALA A 43 -4.41 -0.42 5.70
C ALA A 43 -3.80 -1.18 4.52
N VAL A 44 -2.56 -1.64 4.69
CA VAL A 44 -1.83 -2.49 3.74
C VAL A 44 -1.24 -3.68 4.49
N SER A 45 -1.73 -4.90 4.22
CA SER A 45 -1.13 -6.13 4.74
C SER A 45 0.09 -6.51 3.91
N THR A 46 1.21 -6.73 4.57
CA THR A 46 2.49 -7.09 3.97
C THR A 46 2.92 -8.52 4.30
N GLY A 47 2.06 -9.29 4.96
CA GLY A 47 2.28 -10.70 5.24
C GLY A 47 1.22 -11.29 6.18
N PRO A 48 1.36 -12.59 6.55
CA PRO A 48 0.35 -13.32 7.31
C PRO A 48 0.26 -12.95 8.79
N ASP A 49 1.31 -12.37 9.38
CA ASP A 49 1.29 -12.00 10.80
C ASP A 49 0.49 -10.71 11.03
N ARG A 50 -0.21 -10.61 12.17
CA ARG A 50 -1.02 -9.42 12.51
C ARG A 50 -0.19 -8.13 12.51
N GLU A 51 1.06 -8.22 12.96
CA GLU A 51 1.95 -7.06 12.99
C GLU A 51 2.49 -6.66 11.61
N GLN A 52 2.35 -7.50 10.59
CA GLN A 52 2.78 -7.24 9.20
C GLN A 52 1.67 -6.49 8.46
N THR A 53 1.20 -5.41 9.07
CA THR A 53 0.16 -4.54 8.51
C THR A 53 0.57 -3.10 8.75
N ILE A 54 0.55 -2.30 7.69
CA ILE A 54 0.73 -0.84 7.75
C ILE A 54 -0.65 -0.23 7.93
N LEU A 55 -0.90 0.43 9.06
CA LEU A 55 -2.15 1.15 9.33
C LEU A 55 -1.93 2.63 9.03
N LEU A 56 -2.68 3.16 8.05
CA LEU A 56 -2.61 4.56 7.62
C LEU A 56 -3.76 5.40 8.20
N SER A 57 -4.92 4.77 8.37
CA SER A 57 -6.08 5.34 9.05
C SER A 57 -6.67 4.23 9.92
N ASP A 58 -6.80 4.49 11.21
CA ASP A 58 -7.52 3.55 12.08
C ASP A 58 -9.01 3.62 11.72
N PRO A 59 -9.64 2.50 11.33
CA PRO A 59 -11.07 2.49 11.00
C PRO A 59 -11.98 2.70 12.22
N PHE A 60 -11.42 2.71 13.43
CA PHE A 60 -12.15 2.90 14.69
C PHE A 60 -11.85 4.24 15.39
N GLU A 61 -10.85 5.00 14.94
CA GLU A 61 -10.65 6.38 15.39
C GLU A 61 -11.33 7.35 14.41
N ALA A 62 -12.14 8.28 14.95
CA ALA A 62 -12.98 9.21 14.21
C ALA A 62 -12.27 10.54 13.90
#